data_AF-T1AYW8-F1
#
_entry.id   AF-T1AYW8-F1
#
_cell.length_a   1.000
_cell.length_b   1.000
_cell.length_c   1.000
_cell.angle_alpha   90.00
_cell.angle_beta   90.00
_cell.angle_gamma   90.00
#
_symmetry.space_group_name_H-M   'P 1'
#
loop_
_entity.id
_entity.type
_entity.pdbx_description
1 polymer ?
#
loop_
_entity_poly.entity_id
_entity_poly.type
_entity_poly.pdbx_seq_one_letter_code
_entity_poly.pdbx_strand_id
1 'polypeptide(L)' 'MFAGISYWAPKIFGFRLNERLGRAAFWCWFIGFYVAFMPLYALGLMGATRRMDHYDVAAWHPLFIVAAIGAAI' A
#
# COMPACT_ATOMS: atom_id res chain seq x y z
N MET A 1 8.44 4.60 10.48
CA MET A 1 9.74 3.89 10.40
C MET A 1 10.61 4.39 9.24
N PHE A 2 10.13 4.37 8.00
CA PHE A 2 10.93 4.80 6.82
C PHE A 2 11.52 6.20 6.93
N ALA A 3 10.76 7.19 7.41
CA ALA A 3 11.26 8.54 7.66
C ALA A 3 12.46 8.59 8.62
N GLY A 4 12.49 7.70 9.63
CA GLY A 4 13.62 7.59 10.56
C GLY A 4 14.85 7.01 9.87
N ILE A 5 14.68 5.99 9.04
CA ILE A 5 15.78 5.40 8.27
C ILE A 5 16.36 6.43 7.31
N SER A 6 15.52 7.14 6.54
CA SER A 6 16.03 8.14 5.59
C SER A 6 16.66 9.35 6.27
N TYR A 7 16.16 9.77 7.43
CA TYR A 7 16.75 10.86 8.21
C TYR A 7 18.08 10.48 8.88
N TRP A 8 18.18 9.30 9.49
CA TRP A 8 19.37 8.86 10.23
C TRP A 8 20.38 8.08 9.38
N ALA A 9 20.07 7.72 8.13
CA ALA A 9 21.00 7.05 7.22
C ALA A 9 22.38 7.71 7.12
N PRO A 10 22.52 9.06 7.07
CA PRO A 10 23.84 9.71 7.02
C PRO A 10 24.63 9.53 8.31
N LYS A 11 23.94 9.38 9.45
CA LYS A 11 24.57 9.14 10.75
C LYS A 11 25.07 7.71 10.90
N ILE A 12 24.37 6.74 10.29
CA ILE A 12 24.68 5.31 10.40
C ILE A 12 25.70 4.89 9.34
N PHE A 13 25.54 5.35 8.09
CA PHE A 13 26.33 4.87 6.95
C PHE A 13 27.34 5.90 6.42
N GLY A 14 27.30 7.14 6.89
CA GLY A 14 28.20 8.21 6.44
C GLY A 14 27.84 8.84 5.09
N PHE A 15 26.77 8.40 4.42
CA PHE A 15 26.28 8.98 3.17
C PHE A 15 24.76 9.22 3.18
N ARG A 16 24.29 10.16 2.36
CA ARG A 16 22.85 10.45 2.17
C ARG A 16 22.25 9.53 1.12
N LEU A 17 21.06 9.01 1.39
CA LEU A 17 20.28 8.25 0.41
C LEU A 17 19.89 9.14 -0.78
N ASN A 18 19.71 8.53 -1.95
CA ASN A 18 19.31 9.26 -3.15
C ASN A 18 17.88 9.80 -3.00
N GLU A 19 17.78 11.11 -2.93
CA GLU A 19 16.54 11.85 -2.72
C GLU A 19 15.50 11.61 -3.83
N ARG A 20 15.91 11.37 -5.08
CA ARG A 20 14.98 11.06 -6.18
C ARG A 20 14.29 9.72 -5.97
N LEU A 21 15.06 8.70 -5.58
CA LEU A 21 14.54 7.36 -5.28
C LEU A 21 13.71 7.37 -3.99
N GLY A 22 14.13 8.13 -2.98
CA GLY A 22 13.37 8.30 -1.73
C GLY A 22 11.99 8.91 -1.98
N ARG A 23 11.89 9.94 -2.83
CA ARG A 23 10.60 10.52 -3.23
C ARG A 23 9.76 9.56 -4.06
N ALA A 24 10.35 8.81 -4.99
CA ALA A 24 9.62 7.81 -5.76
C ALA A 24 9.03 6.74 -4.85
N ALA A 25 9.84 6.19 -3.93
CA ALA A 25 9.40 5.22 -2.94
C ALA A 25 8.27 5.78 -2.05
N PHE A 26 8.37 7.04 -1.61
CA PHE A 26 7.29 7.69 -0.86
C PHE A 26 5.98 7.74 -1.64
N TRP A 27 6.01 8.17 -2.92
CA TRP A 27 4.80 8.27 -3.73
C TRP A 27 4.19 6.91 -4.09
N CYS A 28 5.02 5.91 -4.40
CA CYS A 28 4.54 4.54 -4.59
C CYS A 28 3.84 4.04 -3.32
N TRP A 29 4.47 4.21 -2.15
CA TRP A 29 3.89 3.75 -0.89
C TRP A 29 2.60 4.50 -0.55
N PHE A 30 2.60 5.83 -0.73
CA PHE A 30 1.43 6.66 -0.43
C PHE A 30 0.25 6.29 -1.32
N ILE A 31 0.44 6.27 -2.64
CA ILE A 31 -0.63 5.98 -3.61
C ILE A 31 -1.05 4.51 -3.50
N GLY A 32 -0.09 3.58 -3.47
CA GLY A 32 -0.34 2.14 -3.32
C GLY A 32 -1.14 1.83 -2.06
N PHE A 33 -0.82 2.46 -0.92
CA PHE A 33 -1.60 2.31 0.30
C PHE A 33 -3.06 2.75 0.14
N TYR A 34 -3.32 3.92 -0.42
CA TYR A 34 -4.71 4.37 -0.62
C TYR A 34 -5.46 3.44 -1.59
N VAL A 35 -4.85 3.07 -2.71
CA VAL A 35 -5.49 2.20 -3.71
C VAL A 35 -5.71 0.78 -3.18
N ALA A 36 -4.78 0.25 -2.37
CA ALA A 36 -4.89 -1.08 -1.79
C ALA A 36 -5.96 -1.16 -0.70
N PHE A 37 -6.01 -0.18 0.20
CA PHE A 37 -6.82 -0.26 1.42
C PHE A 37 -8.16 0.47 1.35
N MET A 38 -8.34 1.50 0.50
CA MET A 38 -9.64 2.17 0.36
C MET A 38 -10.76 1.23 -0.11
N PRO A 39 -10.56 0.36 -1.13
CA PRO A 39 -11.60 -0.59 -1.55
C PRO A 39 -11.99 -1.58 -0.46
N LEU A 40 -11.05 -1.92 0.44
CA LEU A 40 -11.30 -2.86 1.54
C LEU A 40 -12.27 -2.28 2.58
N TYR A 41 -12.30 -0.96 2.80
CA TYR A 41 -13.32 -0.33 3.63
C TYR A 41 -14.72 -0.49 3.03
N ALA A 42 -14.85 -0.27 1.72
CA ALA A 42 -16.12 -0.46 1.02
C ALA A 42 -16.54 -1.94 1.05
N LEU A 43 -15.62 -2.87 0.80
CA LEU A 43 -15.86 -4.32 0.91
C LEU A 43 -16.33 -4.72 2.31
N GLY A 44 -15.69 -4.19 3.36
CA GLY A 44 -16.10 -4.45 4.75
C GLY A 44 -17.52 -3.97 5.04
N LEU A 45 -17.90 -2.80 4.53
CA LEU A 45 -19.27 -2.27 4.65
C LEU A 45 -20.29 -3.07 3.83
N MET A 46 -19.86 -3.67 2.72
CA MET A 46 -20.68 -4.61 1.93
C MET A 46 -20.78 -6.01 2.55
N GLY A 47 -20.15 -6.25 3.71
CA GLY A 47 -20.25 -7.50 4.46
C GLY A 47 -19.17 -8.54 4.14
N ALA A 48 -18.11 -8.17 3.40
CA ALA A 48 -16.98 -9.07 3.17
C ALA A 48 -16.28 -9.38 4.50
N THR A 49 -16.17 -10.66 4.85
CA THR A 49 -15.50 -11.09 6.08
C THR A 49 -14.01 -11.29 5.87
N ARG A 50 -13.23 -11.27 6.95
CA ARG A 50 -11.77 -11.44 6.87
C ARG A 50 -11.43 -12.93 6.71
N ARG A 51 -10.26 -13.20 6.11
CA ARG A 51 -9.69 -14.56 5.96
C ARG A 51 -10.53 -15.51 5.10
N MET A 52 -11.23 -14.95 4.10
CA MET A 52 -11.89 -15.75 3.07
C MET A 52 -10.86 -16.17 2.01
N ASP A 53 -10.92 -17.43 1.60
CA ASP A 53 -10.09 -17.97 0.51
C ASP A 53 -10.76 -17.78 -0.86
N HIS A 54 -12.09 -17.81 -0.89
CA HIS A 54 -12.91 -17.59 -2.08
C HIS A 54 -14.13 -16.71 -1.73
N TYR A 55 -14.73 -16.09 -2.74
CA TYR A 55 -15.95 -15.30 -2.62
C TYR A 55 -16.83 -15.50 -3.86
N ASP A 56 -18.15 -15.62 -3.64
CA ASP A 56 -19.13 -15.87 -4.72
C ASP A 56 -19.84 -14.57 -5.16
N VAL A 57 -19.58 -13.46 -4.50
CA VAL A 57 -20.25 -12.18 -4.75
C VAL A 57 -19.54 -11.44 -5.88
N ALA A 58 -20.13 -11.46 -7.08
CA ALA A 58 -19.58 -10.81 -8.28
C ALA A 58 -19.29 -9.30 -8.09
N ALA A 59 -20.10 -8.60 -7.28
CA ALA A 59 -19.92 -7.18 -7.00
C ALA A 59 -18.63 -6.84 -6.23
N TRP A 60 -18.05 -7.82 -5.53
CA TRP A 60 -16.80 -7.64 -4.77
C TRP A 60 -15.55 -7.77 -5.64
N HIS A 61 -15.67 -8.46 -6.78
CA HIS A 61 -14.55 -8.78 -7.66
C HIS A 61 -13.78 -7.54 -8.14
N PRO A 62 -14.42 -6.45 -8.61
CA PRO A 62 -13.70 -5.26 -9.04
C PRO A 62 -12.92 -4.59 -7.89
N LEU A 63 -13.49 -4.57 -6.69
CA LEU A 63 -12.86 -3.96 -5.51
C LEU A 63 -11.62 -4.74 -5.07
N PHE A 64 -11.66 -6.08 -5.16
CA PHE A 64 -10.49 -6.92 -4.91
C PHE A 64 -9.40 -6.75 -5.97
N ILE A 65 -9.77 -6.56 -7.25
CA ILE A 65 -8.79 -6.27 -8.32
C ILE A 65 -8.11 -4.92 -8.05
N VAL A 66 -8.86 -3.87 -7.71
CA VAL A 66 -8.28 -2.56 -7.39
C VAL A 66 -7.36 -2.67 -6.18
N ALA A 67 -7.75 -3.41 -5.15
CA ALA A 67 -6.91 -3.65 -3.98
C ALA A 67 -5.60 -4.38 -4.36
N ALA A 68 -5.66 -5.37 -5.26
CA ALA A 68 -4.50 -6.10 -5.75
C ALA A 68 -3.56 -5.21 -6.59
N ILE A 69 -4.11 -4.33 -7.43
CA ILE A 69 -3.31 -3.34 -8.17
C ILE A 69 -2.61 -2.40 -7.19
N GLY A 70 -3.31 -1.90 -6.17
CA GLY A 70 -2.71 -1.06 -5.13
C GLY A 70 -1.58 -1.75 -4.38
N ALA A 71 -1.67 -3.06 -4.15
CA ALA A 71 -0.64 -3.85 -3.49
C ALA A 71 0.60 -4.11 -4.38
N ALA A 72 0.46 -4.02 -5.70
CA ALA A 72 1.55 -4.21 -6.65
C ALA A 72 2.37 -2.92 -6.91
N ILE A 73 1.83 -1.76 -6.52
CA ILE A 73 2.48 -0.44 -6.58
C ILE A 73 3.45 -0.28 -5.41
#